data_AF-A0A527G400-F1
#
_entry.id   AF-A0A527G400-F1
#
_cell.length_a   1.000
_cell.length_b   1.000
_cell.length_c   1.000
_cell.angle_alpha   90.00
_cell.angle_beta   90.00
_cell.angle_gamma   90.00
#
_symmetry.space_group_name_H-M   'P 1'
#
loop_
_entity.id
_entity.type
_entity.pdbx_description
1 polymer ?
#
loop_
_entity_poly.entity_id
_entity_poly.type
_entity_poly.pdbx_seq_one_letter_code
_entity_poly.pdbx_strand_id
1 'polypeptide(L)'
;QINGIDAELFSPDDVRRVAPIYNFSADARFPVFGGIWQGRAGTARHDAVAWGYARAASRLGVDIIQNCEITDFIVEGGRCRGVQTSRGAIRAERIGMAVAGHSSVLAAKAGFRLPINSYAL
;
A
#
# COMPACT_ATOMS: atom_id res chain seq x y z
N GLN A 1 18.49 -19.63 4.79
CA GLN A 1 17.54 -18.52 4.52
C GLN A 1 17.33 -17.73 5.81
N ILE A 2 17.29 -16.40 5.74
CA ILE A 2 17.24 -15.55 6.96
C ILE A 2 15.80 -15.23 7.42
N ASN A 3 14.78 -15.31 6.55
CA ASN A 3 13.40 -14.90 6.88
C ASN A 3 12.29 -15.90 6.48
N GLY A 4 12.63 -17.14 6.09
CA GLY A 4 11.64 -18.13 5.63
C GLY A 4 10.91 -17.76 4.33
N ILE A 5 11.49 -16.87 3.53
CA ILE A 5 10.97 -16.44 2.23
C ILE A 5 11.72 -17.19 1.14
N ASP A 6 11.03 -17.92 0.28
CA ASP A 6 11.61 -18.60 -0.88
C ASP A 6 12.35 -17.60 -1.78
N ALA A 7 13.62 -17.91 -2.06
CA ALA A 7 14.49 -17.09 -2.88
C ALA A 7 15.62 -17.97 -3.45
N GLU A 8 15.68 -18.07 -4.77
CA GLU A 8 16.68 -18.82 -5.51
C GLU A 8 17.49 -17.88 -6.39
N LEU A 9 18.81 -18.11 -6.48
CA LEU A 9 19.66 -17.38 -7.40
C LEU A 9 19.66 -18.09 -8.74
N PHE A 10 19.13 -17.45 -9.78
CA PHE A 10 19.01 -17.97 -11.13
C PHE A 10 20.18 -17.55 -12.00
N SER A 11 20.72 -18.49 -12.76
CA SER A 11 21.63 -18.23 -13.88
C SER A 11 20.88 -17.57 -15.07
N PRO A 12 21.57 -17.05 -16.09
CA PRO A 12 20.92 -16.57 -17.31
C PRO A 12 20.04 -17.63 -17.98
N ASP A 13 20.45 -18.91 -17.97
CA ASP A 13 19.69 -20.01 -18.54
C ASP A 13 18.42 -20.31 -17.73
N ASP A 14 18.49 -20.19 -16.40
CA ASP A 14 17.32 -20.29 -15.53
C ASP A 14 16.31 -19.17 -15.78
N VAL A 15 16.78 -17.93 -15.95
CA VAL A 15 15.92 -16.79 -16.32
C VAL A 15 15.28 -17.02 -17.68
N ARG A 16 16.05 -17.49 -18.67
CA ARG A 16 15.54 -17.80 -20.01
C ARG A 16 14.47 -18.89 -19.99
N ARG A 17 14.61 -19.88 -19.11
CA ARG A 17 13.62 -20.94 -18.93
C ARG A 17 12.26 -20.43 -18.45
N VAL A 18 12.23 -19.42 -17.57
CA VAL A 18 10.97 -18.89 -17.00
C VAL A 18 10.43 -17.64 -17.69
N ALA A 19 11.31 -16.85 -18.32
CA ALA A 19 10.97 -15.61 -19.02
C ALA A 19 11.62 -15.58 -20.42
N PRO A 20 11.23 -16.50 -21.33
CA PRO A 20 11.87 -16.62 -22.66
C PRO A 20 11.65 -15.41 -23.56
N ILE A 21 10.69 -14.53 -23.22
CA ILE A 21 10.38 -13.31 -23.97
C ILE A 21 11.43 -12.19 -23.81
N TYR A 22 12.36 -12.31 -22.86
CA TYR A 22 13.39 -11.29 -22.62
C TYR A 22 14.50 -11.34 -23.68
N ASN A 23 15.21 -10.22 -23.83
CA ASN A 23 16.40 -10.16 -24.67
C ASN A 23 17.62 -10.69 -23.90
N PHE A 24 18.20 -11.79 -24.39
CA PHE A 24 19.42 -12.41 -23.83
C PHE A 24 20.64 -12.24 -24.73
N SER A 25 20.62 -11.29 -25.67
CA SER A 25 21.76 -11.04 -26.54
C SER A 25 22.95 -10.49 -25.75
N ALA A 26 24.14 -10.98 -26.09
CA ALA A 26 25.39 -10.54 -25.47
C ALA A 26 25.77 -9.09 -25.83
N ASP A 27 25.17 -8.53 -26.90
CA ASP A 27 25.39 -7.14 -27.34
C ASP A 27 24.42 -6.13 -26.72
N ALA A 28 23.49 -6.57 -25.85
CA ALA A 28 22.63 -5.67 -25.11
C ALA A 28 23.48 -4.71 -24.25
N ARG A 29 23.05 -3.45 -24.11
CA ARG A 29 23.77 -2.42 -23.31
C ARG A 29 24.05 -2.87 -21.88
N PHE A 30 23.13 -3.65 -21.31
CA PHE A 30 23.23 -4.32 -20.01
C PHE A 30 22.73 -5.76 -20.16
N PRO A 31 23.62 -6.72 -20.45
CA PRO A 31 23.24 -8.12 -20.61
C PRO A 31 22.64 -8.71 -19.32
N VAL A 32 21.76 -9.69 -19.46
CA VAL A 32 21.20 -10.43 -18.32
C VAL A 32 22.27 -11.34 -17.73
N PHE A 33 22.62 -11.12 -16.45
CA PHE A 33 23.57 -11.97 -15.72
C PHE A 33 22.89 -13.03 -14.84
N GLY A 34 21.57 -12.99 -14.71
CA GLY A 34 20.80 -13.85 -13.83
C GLY A 34 19.69 -13.07 -13.14
N GLY A 35 19.13 -13.62 -12.06
CA GLY A 35 18.08 -12.98 -11.28
C GLY A 35 17.83 -13.66 -9.94
N ILE A 36 17.05 -13.01 -9.08
CA ILE A 36 16.52 -13.64 -7.87
C ILE A 36 15.09 -14.09 -8.18
N TRP A 37 14.83 -15.39 -8.04
CA TRP A 37 13.52 -15.97 -8.25
C TRP A 37 12.82 -16.23 -6.92
N GLN A 38 11.61 -15.71 -6.78
CA GLN A 38 10.68 -16.02 -5.70
C GLN A 38 9.47 -16.71 -6.31
N GLY A 39 9.38 -18.03 -6.21
CA GLY A 39 8.35 -18.84 -6.87
C GLY A 39 6.93 -18.53 -6.41
N ARG A 40 6.76 -17.99 -5.20
CA ARG A 40 5.45 -17.60 -4.65
C ARG A 40 5.01 -16.18 -5.01
N ALA A 41 5.85 -15.38 -5.67
CA ALA A 41 5.48 -14.05 -6.12
C ALA A 41 4.41 -14.12 -7.23
N GLY A 42 3.67 -13.03 -7.45
CA GLY A 42 2.62 -12.99 -8.45
C GLY A 42 1.92 -11.64 -8.55
N THR A 43 0.83 -11.60 -9.30
CA THR A 43 0.01 -10.41 -9.50
C THR A 43 -1.38 -10.59 -8.88
N ALA A 44 -2.08 -9.48 -8.66
CA ALA A 44 -3.46 -9.48 -8.20
C ALA A 44 -4.25 -8.36 -8.91
N ARG A 45 -5.56 -8.57 -9.10
CA ARG A 45 -6.48 -7.53 -9.57
C ARG A 45 -6.82 -6.62 -8.39
N HIS A 46 -6.11 -5.50 -8.26
CA HIS A 46 -6.11 -4.67 -7.05
C HIS A 46 -7.51 -4.14 -6.67
N ASP A 47 -8.35 -3.83 -7.66
CA ASP A 47 -9.76 -3.46 -7.48
C ASP A 47 -10.56 -4.58 -6.79
N ALA A 48 -10.40 -5.82 -7.25
CA ALA A 48 -11.06 -6.99 -6.68
C ALA A 48 -10.61 -7.26 -5.25
N VAL A 49 -9.33 -7.05 -4.95
CA VAL A 49 -8.79 -7.18 -3.59
C VAL A 49 -9.47 -6.17 -2.67
N ALA A 50 -9.52 -4.89 -3.06
CA ALA A 50 -10.18 -3.85 -2.29
C ALA A 50 -11.68 -4.16 -2.08
N TRP A 51 -12.39 -4.57 -3.13
CA TRP A 51 -13.81 -4.94 -3.05
C TRP A 51 -14.04 -6.18 -2.18
N GLY A 52 -13.13 -7.16 -2.22
CA GLY A 52 -13.17 -8.35 -1.39
C GLY A 52 -13.12 -8.00 0.09
N TYR A 53 -12.18 -7.13 0.49
CA TYR A 53 -12.09 -6.61 1.85
C TYR A 53 -13.32 -5.78 2.24
N ALA A 54 -13.75 -4.84 1.39
CA ALA A 54 -14.92 -4.00 1.65
C ALA A 54 -16.19 -4.84 1.88
N ARG A 55 -16.42 -5.84 1.03
CA ARG A 55 -17.57 -6.75 1.14
C ARG A 55 -17.52 -7.57 2.43
N ALA A 56 -16.34 -8.06 2.83
CA ALA A 56 -16.20 -8.83 4.07
C ALA A 56 -16.38 -7.94 5.31
N ALA A 57 -15.76 -6.75 5.33
CA ALA A 57 -15.88 -5.79 6.43
C ALA A 57 -17.34 -5.34 6.63
N SER A 58 -18.04 -5.01 5.54
CA SER A 58 -19.45 -4.62 5.61
C SER A 58 -20.34 -5.73 6.16
N ARG A 59 -20.11 -7.01 5.77
CA ARG A 59 -20.83 -8.16 6.37
C ARG A 59 -20.60 -8.32 7.87
N LEU A 60 -19.47 -7.82 8.38
CA LEU A 60 -19.13 -7.84 9.81
C LEU A 60 -19.62 -6.57 10.55
N GLY A 61 -20.39 -5.70 9.88
CA GLY A 61 -20.98 -4.50 10.47
C GLY A 61 -20.12 -3.24 10.39
N VAL A 62 -19.07 -3.23 9.56
CA VAL A 62 -18.27 -2.00 9.33
C VAL A 62 -19.01 -1.06 8.37
N ASP A 63 -19.13 0.20 8.77
CA ASP A 63 -19.64 1.27 7.90
C ASP A 63 -18.55 1.79 6.96
N ILE A 64 -18.83 1.79 5.66
CA ILE A 64 -17.94 2.31 4.62
C ILE A 64 -18.56 3.58 4.04
N ILE A 65 -18.01 4.73 4.43
CA ILE A 65 -18.55 6.04 4.08
C ILE A 65 -17.67 6.69 3.00
N GLN A 66 -18.14 6.67 1.75
CA GLN A 66 -17.49 7.37 0.66
C GLN A 66 -17.94 8.85 0.58
N ASN A 67 -17.23 9.64 -0.23
CA ASN A 67 -17.49 11.07 -0.41
C ASN A 67 -17.52 11.83 0.93
N CYS A 68 -16.66 11.41 1.86
CA CYS A 68 -16.58 11.88 3.24
C CYS A 68 -15.13 12.28 3.52
N GLU A 69 -14.77 13.49 3.12
CA GLU A 69 -13.42 14.01 3.32
C GLU A 69 -13.23 14.37 4.79
N ILE A 70 -12.13 13.93 5.40
CA ILE A 70 -11.72 14.42 6.71
C ILE A 70 -11.07 15.79 6.54
N THR A 71 -11.70 16.82 7.13
CA THR A 71 -11.25 18.20 7.03
C THR A 71 -10.42 18.65 8.24
N ASP A 72 -10.61 18.03 9.41
CA ASP A 72 -9.82 18.28 10.62
C ASP A 72 -9.97 17.15 11.66
N PHE A 73 -9.19 17.21 12.75
CA PHE A 73 -9.26 16.31 13.90
C PHE A 73 -9.91 17.00 15.11
N ILE A 74 -10.73 16.25 15.84
CA ILE A 74 -11.27 16.70 17.13
C ILE A 74 -10.28 16.26 18.21
N VAL A 75 -9.57 17.20 18.82
CA VAL A 75 -8.57 16.92 19.88
C VAL A 75 -9.02 17.55 21.18
N GLU A 76 -9.18 16.73 22.22
CA GLU A 76 -9.64 17.14 23.55
C GLU A 76 -8.68 16.58 24.60
N GLY A 77 -8.10 17.45 25.43
CA GLY A 77 -7.14 17.04 26.46
C GLY A 77 -5.91 16.29 25.90
N GLY A 78 -5.43 16.70 24.72
CA GLY A 78 -4.30 16.06 24.03
C GLY A 78 -4.60 14.69 23.43
N ARG A 79 -5.88 14.28 23.36
CA ARG A 79 -6.30 13.01 22.76
C ARG A 79 -7.21 13.27 21.57
N CYS A 80 -6.98 12.54 20.47
CA CYS A 80 -7.89 12.56 19.33
C CYS A 80 -9.20 11.83 19.72
N ARG A 81 -10.34 12.52 19.59
CA ARG A 81 -11.68 12.05 19.97
C ARG A 81 -12.65 11.99 18.78
N GLY A 82 -12.16 12.20 17.58
CA GLY A 82 -12.94 12.12 16.36
C GLY A 82 -12.32 12.93 15.22
N VAL A 83 -13.11 13.08 14.17
CA VAL A 83 -12.76 13.82 12.96
C VAL A 83 -13.90 14.74 12.56
N GLN A 84 -13.56 15.92 12.05
CA GLN A 84 -14.47 16.75 11.28
C GLN A 84 -14.45 16.26 9.85
N THR A 85 -15.62 16.12 9.23
CA THR A 85 -15.73 15.65 7.85
C THR A 85 -16.65 16.55 7.02
N SER A 86 -16.59 16.41 5.70
CA SER A 86 -17.53 17.05 4.78
C SER A 86 -19.00 16.62 4.99
N ARG A 87 -19.25 15.56 5.77
CA ARG A 87 -20.58 15.03 6.09
C ARG A 87 -20.96 15.19 7.57
N GLY A 88 -20.23 16.02 8.32
CA GLY A 88 -20.44 16.27 9.74
C GLY A 88 -19.37 15.63 10.63
N ALA A 89 -19.46 15.89 11.93
CA ALA A 89 -18.51 15.36 12.91
C ALA A 89 -18.75 13.86 13.17
N ILE A 90 -17.67 13.07 13.19
CA ILE A 90 -17.71 11.66 13.57
C ILE A 90 -16.82 11.48 14.80
N ARG A 91 -17.42 11.07 15.94
CA ARG A 91 -16.68 10.82 17.18
C ARG A 91 -16.20 9.38 17.26
N ALA A 92 -14.98 9.19 17.76
CA ALA A 92 -14.39 7.88 17.94
C ALA A 92 -13.36 7.91 19.09
N GLU A 93 -13.22 6.80 19.81
CA GLU A 93 -12.20 6.68 20.86
C GLU A 93 -10.79 6.48 20.30
N ARG A 94 -10.69 5.87 19.11
CA ARG A 94 -9.45 5.54 18.42
C ARG A 94 -9.60 5.85 16.94
N ILE A 95 -8.57 6.46 16.37
CA ILE A 95 -8.53 6.87 14.97
C ILE A 95 -7.27 6.29 14.35
N GLY A 96 -7.39 5.64 13.19
CA GLY A 96 -6.28 5.16 12.38
C GLY A 96 -6.21 5.90 11.04
N MET A 97 -5.00 6.24 10.59
CA MET A 97 -4.77 6.89 9.30
C MET A 97 -4.22 5.89 8.28
N ALA A 98 -4.97 5.64 7.21
CA ALA A 98 -4.59 4.78 6.09
C ALA A 98 -4.82 5.49 4.74
N VAL A 99 -4.21 6.68 4.58
CA VAL A 99 -4.51 7.62 3.48
C VAL A 99 -3.37 7.81 2.47
N ALA A 100 -2.36 6.93 2.50
CA ALA A 100 -1.25 6.88 1.55
C ALA A 100 -0.63 8.27 1.27
N GLY A 101 -0.70 8.77 0.03
CA GLY A 101 -0.11 10.04 -0.39
C GLY A 101 -0.66 11.29 0.32
N HIS A 102 -1.83 11.21 0.96
CA HIS A 102 -2.41 12.32 1.74
C HIS A 102 -2.01 12.28 3.24
N SER A 103 -1.13 11.37 3.64
CA SER A 103 -0.75 11.19 5.04
C SER A 103 -0.11 12.44 5.64
N SER A 104 0.77 13.13 4.91
CA SER A 104 1.37 14.39 5.39
C SER A 104 0.36 15.53 5.53
N VAL A 105 -0.68 15.57 4.68
CA VAL A 105 -1.76 16.58 4.75
C VAL A 105 -2.57 16.39 6.04
N LEU A 106 -2.99 15.16 6.34
CA LEU A 106 -3.72 14.88 7.58
C LEU A 106 -2.83 14.96 8.82
N ALA A 107 -1.57 14.55 8.76
CA ALA A 107 -0.64 14.67 9.88
C ALA A 107 -0.45 16.14 10.31
N ALA A 108 -0.34 17.06 9.34
CA ALA A 108 -0.26 18.49 9.61
C ALA A 108 -1.51 19.03 10.34
N LYS A 109 -2.72 18.58 9.93
CA LYS A 109 -3.98 18.90 10.64
C LYS A 109 -4.01 18.33 12.06
N ALA A 110 -3.45 17.15 12.26
CA ALA A 110 -3.28 16.54 13.57
C ALA A 110 -2.11 17.13 14.40
N GLY A 111 -1.38 18.12 13.87
CA GLY A 111 -0.34 18.84 14.59
C GLY A 111 1.04 18.15 14.65
N PHE A 112 1.33 17.19 13.76
CA PHE A 112 2.64 16.53 13.71
C PHE A 112 3.18 16.34 12.30
N ARG A 113 4.49 16.11 12.19
CA ARG A 113 5.18 15.88 10.93
C ARG A 113 5.42 14.41 10.68
N LEU A 114 5.16 13.94 9.46
CA LEU A 114 5.61 12.63 8.98
C LEU A 114 6.87 12.76 8.11
N PRO A 115 7.86 11.87 8.24
CA PRO A 115 9.10 11.90 7.45
C PRO A 115 8.92 11.21 6.09
N ILE A 116 7.91 11.66 5.33
CA ILE A 116 7.56 11.10 4.01
C ILE A 116 7.29 12.22 3.01
N ASN A 117 7.52 11.94 1.73
CA ASN A 117 7.19 12.81 0.61
C ASN A 117 6.31 12.05 -0.38
N SER A 118 5.35 12.75 -0.99
CA SER A 118 4.47 12.20 -2.02
C SER A 118 5.01 12.56 -3.39
N TYR A 119 5.11 11.57 -4.28
CA TYR A 119 5.57 11.72 -5.66
C TYR A 119 4.51 11.17 -6.62
N ALA A 120 4.48 11.71 -7.83
CA ALA A 120 3.74 11.11 -8.94
C ALA A 120 4.52 9.89 -9.48
N LEU A 121 3.79 8.85 -9.90
CA LEU A 121 4.30 7.65 -10.55
C LEU A 121 4.10 7.75 -12.07
#